data_AF-A0A660VUF8-F1
#
_entry.id   AF-A0A660VUF8-F1
#
_cell.length_a   1.000
_cell.length_b   1.000
_cell.length_c   1.000
_cell.angle_alpha   90.00
_cell.angle_beta   90.00
_cell.angle_gamma   90.00
#
_symmetry.space_group_name_H-M   'P 1'
#
loop_
_entity.id
_entity.type
_entity.pdbx_description
1 polymer ?
#
loop_
_entity_poly.entity_id
_entity_poly.type
_entity_poly.pdbx_seq_one_letter_code
_entity_poly.pdbx_strand_id
1 'polypeptide(L)' 'MPFPDILVIGLPIDAAGTQVIDETWPTGVPSGAQVFLQYWFADPGAVHGFAASNGLSGTTP' A
#
# COMPACT_ATOMS: atom_id res chain seq x y z
N MET A 1 11.50 10.28 9.93
CA MET A 1 10.34 9.60 9.34
C MET A 1 10.58 9.51 7.83
N PRO A 2 10.49 8.35 7.19
CA PRO A 2 10.39 8.32 5.73
C PRO A 2 9.08 9.00 5.33
N PHE A 3 9.15 9.95 4.40
CA PHE A 3 7.98 10.58 3.81
C PHE A 3 7.57 9.74 2.60
N PRO A 4 6.28 9.36 2.45
CA PRO A 4 5.86 8.58 1.30
C PRO A 4 5.96 9.42 0.03
N ASP A 5 6.57 8.87 -1.02
CA ASP A 5 6.58 9.51 -2.34
C ASP A 5 5.16 9.59 -2.93
N ILE A 6 4.32 8.59 -2.63
CA ILE A 6 2.93 8.48 -3.07
C ILE A 6 2.07 8.05 -1.87
N LEU A 7 0.96 8.76 -1.64
CA LEU A 7 -0.06 8.40 -0.66
C LEU A 7 -1.38 8.12 -1.39
N VAL A 8 -1.89 6.90 -1.26
CA VAL A 8 -3.18 6.48 -1.83
C VAL A 8 -4.18 6.28 -0.68
N ILE A 9 -5.36 6.88 -0.81
CA ILE A 9 -6.42 6.84 0.21
C ILE A 9 -7.74 6.37 -0.40
N GLY A 10 -8.67 5.91 0.44
CA GLY A 10 -10.01 5.49 -0.01
C GLY A 10 -10.05 4.13 -0.69
N LEU A 11 -9.04 3.29 -0.48
CA LEU A 11 -9.01 1.95 -1.06
C LEU A 11 -10.07 1.07 -0.39
N PRO A 12 -11.06 0.53 -1.14
CA PRO A 12 -12.15 -0.27 -0.58
C PRO A 12 -11.65 -1.66 -0.19
N ILE A 13 -12.09 -2.17 0.95
CA ILE A 13 -11.85 -3.55 1.39
C ILE A 13 -13.15 -4.32 1.19
N ASP A 14 -13.07 -5.49 0.56
CA ASP A 14 -14.25 -6.35 0.40
C ASP A 14 -14.64 -7.06 1.71
N ALA A 15 -15.79 -7.72 1.70
CA ALA A 15 -16.28 -8.44 2.89
C ALA A 15 -15.39 -9.62 3.30
N ALA A 16 -14.49 -10.09 2.42
CA ALA A 16 -13.52 -11.15 2.70
C ALA A 16 -12.20 -10.61 3.28
N GLY A 17 -12.09 -9.29 3.48
CA GLY A 17 -10.85 -8.66 3.93
C GLY A 17 -9.78 -8.60 2.85
N THR A 18 -10.16 -8.77 1.59
CA THR A 18 -9.25 -8.72 0.45
C THR A 18 -9.36 -7.35 -0.24
N GLN A 19 -8.23 -6.93 -0.80
CA GLN A 19 -8.16 -5.74 -1.64
C GLN A 19 -7.28 -6.06 -2.85
N VAL A 20 -7.83 -5.83 -4.04
CA VAL A 20 -7.10 -5.92 -5.29
C VAL A 20 -6.95 -4.51 -5.83
N ILE A 21 -5.71 -4.11 -6.10
CA ILE A 21 -5.36 -2.84 -6.73
C ILE A 21 -4.99 -3.14 -8.17
N ASP A 22 -5.92 -2.87 -9.09
CA ASP A 22 -5.71 -3.04 -10.53
C ASP A 22 -5.37 -1.67 -11.14
N GLU A 23 -4.09 -1.31 -11.07
CA GLU A 23 -3.58 -0.01 -11.48
C GLU A 23 -2.32 -0.16 -12.35
N THR A 24 -2.07 0.84 -13.21
CA THR A 24 -0.86 0.90 -14.03
C THR A 24 0.27 1.65 -13.34
N TRP A 25 1.52 1.28 -13.60
CA TRP A 25 2.67 2.05 -13.13
C TRP A 25 2.65 3.48 -13.68
N PRO A 26 2.84 4.50 -12.82
CA PRO A 26 2.90 5.89 -13.27
C PRO A 26 3.99 6.11 -14.31
N THR A 27 3.76 7.06 -15.22
CA THR A 27 4.76 7.50 -16.18
C THR A 27 6.02 7.96 -15.47
N GLY A 28 7.18 7.43 -15.87
CA GLY A 28 8.48 7.76 -15.26
C GLY A 28 8.98 6.74 -14.24
N VAL A 29 8.16 5.76 -13.85
CA VAL A 29 8.63 4.60 -13.07
C VAL A 29 9.31 3.62 -14.01
N PRO A 30 10.62 3.35 -13.87
CA PRO A 30 11.33 2.44 -14.76
C PRO A 30 10.98 0.98 -14.45
N SER A 31 11.13 0.11 -15.45
CA SER A 31 11.13 -1.34 -15.27
C SER A 31 12.31 -1.77 -14.39
N GLY A 32 12.12 -2.80 -13.56
CA GLY A 32 13.16 -3.28 -12.65
C GLY A 32 13.40 -2.40 -11.41
N ALA A 33 12.61 -1.35 -11.21
CA ALA A 33 12.70 -0.48 -10.05
C ALA A 33 12.24 -1.21 -8.78
N GLN A 34 12.99 -1.05 -7.69
CA GLN A 34 12.56 -1.55 -6.40
C GLN A 34 11.54 -0.60 -5.78
N VAL A 35 10.39 -1.14 -5.39
CA VAL A 35 9.33 -0.41 -4.71
C VAL A 35 9.17 -0.93 -3.30
N PHE A 36 8.86 -0.01 -2.37
CA PHE A 36 8.55 -0.31 -0.99
C PHE A 36 7.17 0.26 -0.70
N LEU A 37 6.26 -0.58 -0.21
CA LEU A 37 4.88 -0.22 0.07
C LEU A 37 4.58 -0.45 1.54
N GLN A 38 3.78 0.45 2.10
CA GLN A 38 3.20 0.31 3.42
C GLN A 38 1.69 0.38 3.28
N TYR A 39 1.01 -0.67 3.74
CA TYR A 39 -0.44 -0.69 3.80
C TYR A 39 -0.93 -0.41 5.22
N TRP A 40 -1.99 0.38 5.33
CA TRP A 40 -2.69 0.69 6.57
C TRP A 40 -4.16 0.28 6.44
N PHE A 41 -4.67 -0.44 7.44
CA PHE A 41 -6.05 -0.90 7.46
C PHE A 41 -6.68 -0.62 8.82
N ALA A 42 -7.99 -0.43 8.83
CA ALA A 42 -8.73 -0.20 10.07
C ALA A 42 -8.65 -1.44 10.97
N ASP A 43 -8.22 -1.24 12.21
CA ASP A 43 -8.08 -2.28 13.22
C ASP A 43 -8.56 -1.75 14.58
N PRO A 44 -9.69 -2.27 15.11
CA PRO A 44 -10.20 -1.89 16.44
C PRO A 44 -9.22 -2.20 17.58
N GLY A 45 -8.28 -3.13 17.39
CA GLY A 45 -7.24 -3.46 18.36
C GLY A 45 -6.03 -2.52 18.32
N ALA A 46 -5.89 -1.69 17.29
CA ALA A 46 -4.80 -0.75 17.19
C ALA A 46 -5.05 0.50 18.04
N VAL A 47 -4.00 1.01 18.69
CA VAL A 47 -4.06 2.18 19.61
C VAL A 47 -4.70 3.41 18.97
N HIS A 48 -4.55 3.56 17.65
CA HIS A 48 -5.09 4.69 16.87
C HIS A 48 -6.10 4.26 15.80
N GLY A 49 -6.67 3.05 15.92
CA GLY A 49 -7.70 2.54 15.02
C GLY A 49 -7.20 2.03 13.67
N PHE A 50 -5.89 2.09 13.40
CA PHE A 50 -5.25 1.52 12.20
C PHE A 50 -4.02 0.71 12.55
N ALA A 51 -3.90 -0.45 11.92
CA ALA A 51 -2.70 -1.27 11.93
C ALA A 51 -1.94 -1.15 10.62
N ALA A 52 -0.62 -1.31 10.70
CA ALA A 52 0.31 -1.27 9.58
C ALA A 52 0.68 -2.69 9.15
N SER A 53 0.79 -2.94 7.86
CA SER A 53 1.45 -4.14 7.31
C SER A 53 2.91 -4.26 7.79
N ASN A 54 3.52 -5.43 7.65
CA ASN A 54 4.95 -5.67 7.94
C ASN A 54 5.93 -5.03 6.91
N GLY A 55 5.43 -4.13 6.07
CA GLY A 55 6.13 -3.62 4.90
C GLY A 55 6.10 -4.63 3.76
N LEU A 56 5.92 -4.13 2.53
CA LEU A 56 5.98 -4.92 1.32
C LEU A 56 7.07 -4.35 0.42
N SER A 57 7.81 -5.22 -0.26
CA SER A 57 8.72 -4.81 -1.33
C SER A 57 8.44 -5.60 -2.59
N GLY A 58 8.75 -4.98 -3.72
CA GLY A 58 8.55 -5.58 -5.03
C GLY A 58 9.46 -4.95 -6.07
N THR A 59 9.40 -5.51 -7.27
CA THR A 59 10.13 -5.01 -8.44
C THR A 59 9.11 -4.72 -9.53
N THR A 60 9.19 -3.54 -10.13
CA THR A 60 8.33 -3.18 -11.26
C THR A 60 8.62 -4.10 -12.46
N PRO A 61 7.60 -4.48 -13.25
CA PRO A 61 7.74 -5.37 -14.41
C PRO A 61 8.71 -4.84 -15.46
#